data_AF-A0A916T002-F1
#
_entry.id   AF-A0A916T002-F1
#
_cell.length_a   1.000
_cell.length_b   1.000
_cell.length_c   1.000
_cell.angle_alpha   90.00
_cell.angle_beta   90.00
_cell.angle_gamma   90.00
#
_symmetry.space_group_name_H-M   'P 1'
#
loop_
_entity.id
_entity.type
_entity.pdbx_description
1 polymer ?
#
loop_
_entity_poly.entity_id
_entity_poly.type
_entity_poly.pdbx_seq_one_letter_code
_entity_poly.pdbx_strand_id
1 'polypeptide(L)'
;MDLSVSSHRASPQPDWPAAEGAVTVEAATAAHAGSPVARKGGSGGHNPWVNGIQAVWNAFRRAPIFWVGVVMLAAPTLIDLASRGWGTDQAAHAPIVFATAIWLFALSARDAIAAMKAPKAWHAVLALAPGLLLYVAARITGLLEVRGLAAYISLIAVLYAIGGKRVLGVLWFPILYSIFLIPIPDTFVDIATQPVKLAISKSVVGLLAAVGYPVATSGVSIYIGQFELLIAAACAGLNSLISLTAIGSFYVYLRHNASWRYTLLLVALIFPIAVFANFLRVMILVLLTYHAGEAVAQGFLHEAAGLFMFVASVLTIFAVDKLFTAVGRRMGWMKA
;
A
#
# COMPACT_ATOMS: atom_id res chain seq x y z
N MET A 1 -11.81 51.26 40.13
CA MET A 1 -12.41 50.16 39.35
C MET A 1 -11.40 49.04 39.40
N ASP A 2 -11.45 48.25 40.48
CA ASP A 2 -10.52 47.16 40.75
C ASP A 2 -11.35 45.90 41.00
N LEU A 3 -11.09 44.87 40.21
CA LEU A 3 -11.72 43.56 40.34
C LEU A 3 -10.95 42.75 41.38
N SER A 4 -11.54 42.61 42.56
CA SER A 4 -11.12 41.66 43.59
C SER A 4 -11.89 40.35 43.46
N VAL A 5 -11.13 39.27 43.62
CA VAL A 5 -11.55 37.85 43.63
C VAL A 5 -12.54 37.60 44.76
N SER A 6 -13.63 36.86 44.50
CA SER A 6 -14.44 36.23 45.55
C SER A 6 -14.83 34.79 45.18
N SER A 7 -14.50 33.90 46.11
CA SER A 7 -14.85 32.49 46.22
C SER A 7 -16.32 32.28 46.60
N HIS A 8 -16.98 31.24 46.08
CA HIS A 8 -18.14 30.49 46.65
C HIS A 8 -18.65 29.55 45.53
N ARG A 9 -19.18 28.33 45.70
CA ARG A 9 -19.66 27.55 46.86
C ARG A 9 -19.82 26.08 46.38
N ALA A 10 -19.70 25.12 47.29
CA ALA A 10 -19.94 23.70 47.03
C ALA A 10 -21.39 23.24 47.35
N SER A 11 -21.71 22.04 46.86
CA SER A 11 -22.79 21.07 47.21
C SER A 11 -24.16 21.22 46.51
N PRO A 12 -24.96 20.13 46.34
CA PRO A 12 -24.83 18.77 46.89
C PRO A 12 -24.96 17.61 45.86
N GLN A 13 -24.47 16.43 46.27
CA GLN A 13 -24.54 15.14 45.57
C GLN A 13 -25.62 14.27 46.26
N PRO A 14 -26.59 13.65 45.55
CA PRO A 14 -27.58 12.78 46.20
C PRO A 14 -27.19 11.29 46.12
N ASP A 15 -26.88 10.76 47.30
CA ASP A 15 -27.26 9.49 47.94
C ASP A 15 -27.74 8.30 47.08
N TRP A 16 -26.89 7.26 47.01
CA TRP A 16 -27.31 5.89 46.72
C TRP A 16 -27.34 5.07 48.02
N PRO A 17 -28.39 4.25 48.27
CA PRO A 17 -28.53 3.53 49.52
C PRO A 17 -27.50 2.39 49.66
N ALA A 18 -26.87 2.34 50.82
CA ALA A 18 -26.10 1.19 51.29
C ALA A 18 -27.05 0.06 51.70
N ALA A 19 -26.77 -1.17 51.24
CA ALA A 19 -27.29 -2.38 51.85
C ALA A 19 -26.17 -3.44 51.88
N GLU A 20 -25.95 -3.90 53.11
CA GLU A 20 -24.91 -4.79 53.59
C GLU A 20 -24.97 -6.19 52.98
N GLY A 21 -23.80 -6.81 52.82
CA GLY A 21 -23.70 -8.18 52.35
C GLY A 21 -22.26 -8.58 52.03
N ALA A 22 -21.39 -8.58 53.06
CA ALA A 22 -20.06 -9.15 52.95
C ALA A 22 -20.18 -10.67 52.72
N VAL A 23 -20.06 -11.09 51.46
CA VAL A 23 -19.86 -12.50 51.09
C VAL A 23 -18.46 -12.64 50.54
N THR A 24 -17.67 -13.41 51.28
CA THR A 24 -16.27 -13.75 51.06
C THR A 24 -16.01 -14.28 49.64
N VAL A 25 -14.94 -13.79 49.02
CA VAL A 25 -14.47 -14.07 47.65
C VAL A 25 -14.10 -15.55 47.39
N GLU A 26 -14.16 -16.42 48.40
CA GLU A 26 -13.75 -17.83 48.29
C GLU A 26 -14.83 -18.80 47.78
N ALA A 27 -16.10 -18.38 47.65
CA ALA A 27 -17.18 -19.30 47.24
C ALA A 27 -17.50 -19.29 45.73
N ALA A 28 -17.06 -18.28 44.96
CA ALA A 28 -17.35 -18.18 43.53
C ALA A 28 -16.34 -18.93 42.63
N THR A 29 -15.22 -19.39 43.19
CA THR A 29 -14.14 -20.10 42.47
C THR A 29 -14.36 -21.60 42.35
N ALA A 30 -15.43 -22.17 42.92
CA ALA A 30 -15.64 -23.62 42.99
C ALA A 30 -16.64 -24.20 41.97
N ALA A 31 -17.34 -23.40 41.15
CA ALA A 31 -18.49 -23.89 40.36
C ALA A 31 -18.29 -24.07 38.85
N HIS A 32 -17.11 -23.82 38.27
CA HIS A 32 -16.84 -24.04 36.83
C HIS A 32 -15.59 -24.91 36.58
N ALA A 33 -15.51 -26.03 37.30
CA ALA A 33 -14.63 -27.14 36.94
C ALA A 33 -15.35 -28.07 35.95
N GLY A 34 -15.05 -27.97 34.65
CA GLY A 34 -15.66 -28.88 33.67
C GLY A 34 -15.42 -28.59 32.19
N SER A 35 -14.16 -28.56 31.72
CA SER A 35 -13.80 -28.99 30.35
C SER A 35 -12.27 -29.19 30.23
N PRO A 36 -11.77 -30.28 29.60
CA PRO A 36 -10.35 -30.60 29.60
C PRO A 36 -9.64 -29.87 28.45
N VAL A 37 -9.35 -28.58 28.64
CA VAL A 37 -8.30 -27.94 27.84
C VAL A 37 -6.97 -28.28 28.49
N ALA A 38 -6.22 -29.16 27.82
CA ALA A 38 -4.90 -29.61 28.22
C ALA A 38 -3.99 -28.44 28.66
N ARG A 39 -3.81 -28.29 29.97
CA ARG A 39 -2.70 -27.54 30.56
C ARG A 39 -1.41 -28.30 30.21
N LYS A 40 -0.71 -27.84 29.17
CA LYS A 40 0.75 -28.01 29.09
C LYS A 40 1.39 -26.77 29.71
N GLY A 41 1.93 -26.94 30.92
CA GLY A 41 2.82 -25.97 31.54
C GLY A 41 4.21 -25.97 30.90
N GLY A 42 4.94 -24.87 31.09
CA GLY A 42 6.40 -24.85 30.98
C GLY A 42 7.03 -23.68 30.21
N SER A 43 7.36 -22.62 30.94
CA SER A 43 8.45 -21.64 30.76
C SER A 43 8.57 -20.77 29.48
N GLY A 44 8.53 -19.45 29.72
CA GLY A 44 9.14 -18.43 28.86
C GLY A 44 8.11 -17.59 28.10
N GLY A 45 7.69 -16.48 28.69
CA GLY A 45 6.99 -15.41 27.98
C GLY A 45 7.91 -14.80 26.91
N HIS A 46 8.05 -15.47 25.78
CA HIS A 46 8.93 -15.08 24.69
C HIS A 46 8.23 -14.06 23.81
N ASN A 47 8.43 -12.78 24.11
CA ASN A 47 7.91 -11.68 23.29
C ASN A 47 8.36 -11.84 21.82
N PRO A 48 7.40 -12.00 20.87
CA PRO A 48 7.38 -11.28 19.61
C PRO A 48 8.70 -10.81 19.02
N TRP A 49 8.94 -9.59 19.47
CA TRP A 49 9.85 -8.59 19.00
C TRP A 49 11.25 -8.81 19.56
N VAL A 50 11.37 -9.30 20.81
CA VAL A 50 12.66 -9.52 21.48
C VAL A 50 13.47 -10.59 20.75
N ASN A 51 12.84 -11.72 20.38
CA ASN A 51 13.51 -12.79 19.64
C ASN A 51 13.88 -12.36 18.20
N GLY A 52 13.04 -11.54 17.56
CA GLY A 52 13.32 -11.00 16.22
C GLY A 52 14.52 -10.06 16.23
N ILE A 53 14.56 -9.12 17.18
CA ILE A 53 15.67 -8.18 17.38
C ILE A 53 16.96 -8.94 17.69
N GLN A 54 16.92 -9.96 18.56
CA GLN A 54 18.09 -10.79 18.86
C GLN A 54 18.56 -11.61 17.65
N ALA A 55 17.65 -12.11 16.81
CA ALA A 55 18.03 -12.80 15.58
C ALA A 55 18.73 -11.87 14.58
N VAL A 56 18.20 -10.65 14.39
CA VAL A 56 18.82 -9.62 13.54
C VAL A 56 20.18 -9.20 14.10
N TRP A 57 20.27 -9.00 15.42
CA TRP A 57 21.52 -8.66 16.10
C TRP A 57 22.58 -9.75 15.94
N ASN A 58 22.18 -11.02 16.10
CA ASN A 58 23.08 -12.16 15.92
C ASN A 58 23.52 -12.32 14.45
N ALA A 59 22.64 -12.01 13.49
CA ALA A 59 22.99 -11.98 12.07
C ALA A 59 23.97 -10.84 11.74
N PHE A 60 23.77 -9.66 12.34
CA PHE A 60 24.69 -8.53 12.22
C PHE A 60 26.09 -8.88 12.75
N ARG A 61 26.15 -9.48 13.94
CA ARG A 61 27.42 -9.87 14.59
C ARG A 61 28.21 -10.92 13.81
N ARG A 62 27.55 -11.77 13.01
CA ARG A 62 28.21 -12.82 12.22
C ARG A 62 28.86 -12.32 10.94
N ALA A 63 28.39 -11.21 10.37
CA ALA A 63 28.87 -10.70 9.09
C ALA A 63 28.74 -9.18 8.99
N PRO A 64 29.47 -8.39 9.81
CA PRO A 64 29.31 -6.94 9.86
C PRO A 64 29.60 -6.26 8.51
N ILE A 65 30.61 -6.73 7.78
CA ILE A 65 31.00 -6.19 6.46
C ILE A 65 29.87 -6.33 5.44
N PHE A 66 29.16 -7.46 5.46
CA PHE A 66 28.04 -7.71 4.55
C PHE A 66 26.91 -6.71 4.81
N TRP A 67 26.53 -6.51 6.07
CA TRP A 67 25.47 -5.57 6.44
C TRP A 67 25.84 -4.12 6.18
N VAL A 68 27.10 -3.74 6.39
CA VAL A 68 27.60 -2.42 5.98
C VAL A 68 27.44 -2.23 4.47
N GLY A 69 27.77 -3.24 3.66
CA GLY A 69 27.55 -3.22 2.21
C GLY A 69 26.07 -3.07 1.84
N VAL A 70 25.17 -3.80 2.49
CA VAL A 70 23.72 -3.69 2.29
C VAL A 70 23.21 -2.28 2.64
N VAL A 71 23.66 -1.72 3.76
CA VAL A 71 23.27 -0.36 4.17
C VAL A 71 23.82 0.69 3.20
N MET A 72 25.08 0.58 2.76
CA MET A 72 25.66 1.48 1.77
C MET A 72 24.96 1.42 0.41
N LEU A 73 24.40 0.26 0.05
CA LEU A 73 23.60 0.10 -1.16
C LEU A 73 22.20 0.70 -1.02
N ALA A 74 21.51 0.37 0.06
CA ALA A 74 20.09 0.71 0.24
C ALA A 74 19.86 2.14 0.73
N ALA A 75 20.64 2.60 1.72
CA ALA A 75 20.36 3.87 2.41
C ALA A 75 20.43 5.10 1.49
N PRO A 76 21.45 5.30 0.62
CA PRO A 76 21.49 6.46 -0.26
C PRO A 76 20.32 6.49 -1.25
N THR A 77 19.86 5.31 -1.66
CA THR A 77 18.73 5.20 -2.60
C THR A 77 17.42 5.46 -1.91
N LEU A 78 17.20 4.92 -0.71
CA LEU A 78 16.00 5.25 0.07
C LEU A 78 15.95 6.73 0.46
N ILE A 79 17.08 7.34 0.82
CA ILE A 79 17.15 8.78 1.13
C ILE A 79 16.86 9.62 -0.12
N ASP A 80 17.44 9.27 -1.27
CA ASP A 80 17.17 10.00 -2.52
C ASP A 80 15.70 9.82 -2.97
N LEU A 81 15.11 8.63 -2.83
CA LEU A 81 13.68 8.42 -3.09
C LEU A 81 12.80 9.22 -2.12
N ALA A 82 13.15 9.27 -0.84
CA ALA A 82 12.37 10.00 0.16
C ALA A 82 12.45 11.52 -0.07
N SER A 83 13.65 12.05 -0.28
CA SER A 83 13.89 13.48 -0.45
C SER A 83 13.38 14.04 -1.77
N ARG A 84 13.44 13.24 -2.86
CA ARG A 84 13.06 13.69 -4.20
C ARG A 84 11.67 13.22 -4.63
N GLY A 85 11.23 12.07 -4.13
CA GLY A 85 10.00 11.41 -4.58
C GLY A 85 8.78 11.74 -3.73
N TRP A 86 8.88 11.64 -2.41
CA TRP A 86 7.70 11.67 -1.51
C TRP A 86 6.95 13.01 -1.48
N GLY A 87 7.59 14.10 -1.91
CA GLY A 87 6.95 15.42 -2.06
C GLY A 87 6.17 15.59 -3.36
N THR A 88 6.17 14.60 -4.25
CA THR A 88 5.46 14.68 -5.54
C THR A 88 4.17 13.88 -5.50
N ASP A 89 3.18 14.27 -6.31
CA ASP A 89 1.92 13.54 -6.47
C ASP A 89 2.14 12.10 -6.96
N GLN A 90 3.28 11.82 -7.59
CA GLN A 90 3.60 10.51 -8.14
C GLN A 90 3.92 9.46 -7.07
N ALA A 91 4.54 9.88 -5.97
CA ALA A 91 5.03 8.98 -4.92
C ALA A 91 4.50 9.37 -3.52
N ALA A 92 3.39 10.11 -3.46
CA ALA A 92 2.72 10.47 -2.22
C ALA A 92 2.30 9.24 -1.38
N HIS A 93 2.06 8.08 -2.01
CA HIS A 93 1.78 6.81 -1.31
C HIS A 93 3.02 6.13 -0.71
N ALA A 94 4.22 6.45 -1.24
CA ALA A 94 5.43 5.72 -0.91
C ALA A 94 5.83 5.74 0.59
N PRO A 95 5.59 6.81 1.39
CA PRO A 95 5.84 6.76 2.83
C PRO A 95 5.00 5.70 3.55
N ILE A 96 3.70 5.62 3.23
CA ILE A 96 2.79 4.64 3.83
C ILE A 96 3.18 3.23 3.37
N VAL A 97 3.49 3.05 2.09
CA VAL A 97 3.96 1.77 1.54
C VAL A 97 5.28 1.35 2.21
N PHE A 98 6.22 2.26 2.41
CA PHE A 98 7.48 1.96 3.10
C PHE A 98 7.28 1.51 4.54
N ALA A 99 6.49 2.24 5.33
CA ALA A 99 6.20 1.88 6.71
C ALA A 99 5.50 0.53 6.81
N THR A 100 4.50 0.30 5.95
CA THR A 100 3.74 -0.97 5.93
C THR A 100 4.56 -2.13 5.37
N ALA A 101 5.47 -1.90 4.41
CA ALA A 101 6.38 -2.92 3.91
C ALA A 101 7.35 -3.39 5.01
N ILE A 102 7.97 -2.46 5.75
CA ILE A 102 8.82 -2.78 6.90
C ILE A 102 8.04 -3.60 7.92
N TRP A 103 6.80 -3.19 8.23
CA TRP A 103 5.94 -3.92 9.15
C TRP A 103 5.63 -5.35 8.67
N LEU A 104 5.34 -5.54 7.37
CA LEU A 104 5.10 -6.85 6.77
C LEU A 104 6.34 -7.76 6.79
N PHE A 105 7.53 -7.19 6.54
CA PHE A 105 8.79 -7.92 6.68
C PHE A 105 9.02 -8.33 8.14
N ALA A 106 8.75 -7.44 9.10
CA ALA A 106 8.87 -7.74 10.52
C ALA A 106 7.89 -8.83 10.97
N LEU A 107 6.65 -8.79 10.48
CA LEU A 107 5.62 -9.79 10.78
C LEU A 107 6.00 -11.18 10.25
N SER A 108 6.58 -11.23 9.05
CA SER A 108 6.98 -12.48 8.37
C SER A 108 8.39 -12.94 8.75
N ALA A 109 9.12 -12.17 9.56
CA ALA A 109 10.53 -12.42 9.87
C ALA A 109 10.74 -13.77 10.57
N ARG A 110 9.84 -14.15 11.48
CA ARG A 110 9.96 -15.41 12.23
C ARG A 110 9.89 -16.63 11.32
N ASP A 111 8.90 -16.67 10.44
CA ASP A 111 8.72 -17.77 9.48
C ASP A 111 9.85 -17.79 8.44
N ALA A 112 10.29 -16.61 8.00
CA ALA A 112 11.46 -16.49 7.12
C ALA A 112 12.73 -17.01 7.79
N ILE A 113 12.95 -16.68 9.07
CA ILE A 113 14.09 -17.17 9.86
C ILE A 113 14.04 -18.69 9.98
N ALA A 114 12.88 -19.26 10.29
CA ALA A 114 12.69 -20.70 10.39
C ALA A 114 12.91 -21.42 9.05
N ALA A 115 12.60 -20.78 7.92
CA ALA A 115 12.75 -21.33 6.58
C ALA A 115 14.16 -21.18 5.97
N MET A 116 15.09 -20.49 6.66
CA MET A 116 16.42 -20.18 6.13
C MET A 116 17.21 -21.43 5.77
N LYS A 117 17.61 -21.52 4.50
CA LYS A 117 18.61 -22.47 4.02
C LYS A 117 19.52 -21.76 3.04
N ALA A 118 20.69 -21.35 3.53
CA ALA A 118 21.65 -20.58 2.74
C ALA A 118 22.02 -21.33 1.44
N PRO A 119 21.96 -20.67 0.27
CA PRO A 119 22.42 -21.26 -0.98
C PRO A 119 23.95 -21.34 -1.01
N LYS A 120 24.51 -22.06 -1.99
CA LYS A 120 25.97 -22.03 -2.22
C LYS A 120 26.40 -20.60 -2.57
N ALA A 121 27.53 -20.15 -2.04
CA ALA A 121 28.02 -18.77 -2.18
C ALA A 121 28.03 -18.26 -3.64
N TRP A 122 28.43 -19.10 -4.60
CA TRP A 122 28.48 -18.69 -6.02
C TRP A 122 27.09 -18.36 -6.59
N HIS A 123 26.02 -19.05 -6.18
CA HIS A 123 24.66 -18.72 -6.61
C HIS A 123 24.19 -17.39 -6.01
N ALA A 124 24.63 -17.06 -4.79
CA ALA A 124 24.33 -15.78 -4.16
C ALA A 124 25.03 -14.62 -4.90
N VAL A 125 26.31 -14.81 -5.26
CA VAL A 125 27.06 -13.83 -6.08
C VAL A 125 26.42 -13.67 -7.45
N LEU A 126 26.06 -14.77 -8.12
CA LEU A 126 25.40 -14.72 -9.42
C LEU A 126 24.05 -13.99 -9.36
N ALA A 127 23.27 -14.19 -8.28
CA ALA A 127 22.00 -13.49 -8.09
C ALA A 127 22.19 -11.99 -7.83
N LEU A 128 23.26 -11.59 -7.14
CA LEU A 128 23.53 -10.20 -6.78
C LEU A 128 24.17 -9.39 -7.91
N ALA A 129 24.98 -10.04 -8.77
CA ALA A 129 25.74 -9.38 -9.82
C ALA A 129 24.89 -8.49 -10.76
N PRO A 130 23.72 -8.94 -11.29
CA PRO A 130 22.89 -8.10 -12.15
C PRO A 130 22.38 -6.84 -11.45
N GLY A 131 21.92 -6.98 -10.20
CA GLY A 131 21.42 -5.85 -9.41
C GLY A 131 22.52 -4.83 -9.12
N LEU A 132 23.72 -5.31 -8.77
CA LEU A 132 24.86 -4.44 -8.47
C LEU A 132 25.40 -3.74 -9.72
N LEU A 133 25.54 -4.46 -10.84
CA LEU A 133 25.97 -3.87 -12.12
C LEU A 133 24.98 -2.80 -12.59
N LEU A 134 23.69 -3.09 -12.52
CA LEU A 134 22.65 -2.12 -12.86
C LEU A 134 22.66 -0.93 -11.89
N TYR A 135 22.91 -1.15 -10.61
CA TYR A 135 22.99 -0.08 -9.61
C TYR A 135 24.15 0.88 -9.88
N VAL A 136 25.33 0.33 -10.20
CA VAL A 136 26.51 1.13 -10.57
C VAL A 136 26.23 1.92 -11.84
N ALA A 137 25.69 1.27 -12.89
CA ALA A 137 25.33 1.95 -14.12
C ALA A 137 24.31 3.09 -13.88
N ALA A 138 23.25 2.83 -13.10
CA ALA A 138 22.24 3.81 -12.77
C ALA A 138 22.78 4.97 -11.93
N ARG A 139 23.76 4.70 -11.04
CA ARG A 139 24.41 5.75 -10.25
C ARG A 139 25.30 6.64 -11.12
N ILE A 140 25.94 6.08 -12.15
CA ILE A 140 26.76 6.83 -13.12
C ILE A 140 25.87 7.69 -14.02
N THR A 141 24.74 7.15 -14.51
CA THR A 141 23.82 7.88 -15.39
C THR A 141 22.91 8.87 -14.67
N GLY A 142 22.80 8.78 -13.34
CA GLY A 142 21.97 9.67 -12.52
C GLY A 142 20.47 9.34 -12.57
N LEU A 143 20.08 8.21 -13.16
CA LEU A 143 18.67 7.80 -13.30
C LEU A 143 18.15 7.22 -11.98
N LEU A 144 17.30 7.98 -11.27
CA LEU A 144 16.79 7.61 -9.94
C LEU A 144 15.89 6.36 -9.99
N GLU A 145 15.06 6.26 -11.02
CA GLU A 145 14.09 5.19 -11.23
C GLU A 145 14.79 3.85 -11.49
N VAL A 146 15.80 3.87 -12.38
CA VAL A 146 16.63 2.70 -12.68
C VAL A 146 17.43 2.29 -11.45
N ARG A 147 17.91 3.25 -10.67
CA ARG A 147 18.62 2.97 -9.41
C ARG A 147 17.70 2.37 -8.36
N GLY A 148 16.45 2.85 -8.24
CA GLY A 148 15.44 2.26 -7.37
C GLY A 148 15.14 0.80 -7.75
N LEU A 149 14.98 0.53 -9.05
CA LEU A 149 14.81 -0.84 -9.56
C LEU A 149 16.03 -1.72 -9.27
N ALA A 150 17.23 -1.19 -9.49
CA ALA A 150 18.47 -1.91 -9.20
C ALA A 150 18.63 -2.23 -7.70
N ALA A 151 18.28 -1.30 -6.83
CA ALA A 151 18.28 -1.50 -5.37
C ALA A 151 17.27 -2.59 -4.96
N TYR A 152 16.08 -2.60 -5.58
CA TYR A 152 15.07 -3.64 -5.35
C TYR A 152 15.51 -5.03 -5.82
N ILE A 153 16.08 -5.14 -7.02
CA ILE A 153 16.65 -6.41 -7.51
C ILE A 153 17.75 -6.90 -6.56
N SER A 154 18.60 -5.97 -6.11
CA SER A 154 19.66 -6.29 -5.15
C SER A 154 19.11 -6.71 -3.79
N LEU A 155 18.01 -6.12 -3.32
CA LEU A 155 17.32 -6.54 -2.10
C LEU A 155 16.83 -7.99 -2.22
N ILE A 156 16.19 -8.36 -3.32
CA ILE A 156 15.76 -9.75 -3.57
C ILE A 156 16.97 -10.70 -3.57
N ALA A 157 18.07 -10.31 -4.21
CA ALA A 157 19.30 -11.09 -4.24
C ALA A 157 19.94 -11.24 -2.86
N VAL A 158 19.91 -10.19 -2.03
CA VAL A 158 20.36 -10.23 -0.63
C VAL A 158 19.48 -11.17 0.20
N LEU A 159 18.16 -11.10 0.08
CA LEU A 159 17.24 -12.01 0.76
C LEU A 159 17.46 -13.46 0.33
N TYR A 160 17.72 -13.69 -0.96
CA TYR A 160 18.12 -14.99 -1.49
C TYR A 160 19.47 -15.46 -0.93
N ALA A 161 20.46 -14.59 -0.84
CA ALA A 161 21.79 -14.92 -0.32
C ALA A 161 21.74 -15.33 1.17
N ILE A 162 20.88 -14.68 1.96
CA ILE A 162 20.71 -14.95 3.39
C ILE A 162 19.92 -16.25 3.60
N GLY A 163 18.77 -16.39 2.92
CA GLY A 163 17.76 -17.39 3.29
C GLY A 163 17.43 -18.44 2.23
N GLY A 164 17.89 -18.25 0.99
CA GLY A 164 17.59 -19.11 -0.14
C GLY A 164 16.18 -18.94 -0.70
N LYS A 165 15.78 -19.84 -1.61
CA LYS A 165 14.49 -19.76 -2.34
C LYS A 165 13.27 -19.85 -1.41
N ARG A 166 13.39 -20.60 -0.30
CA ARG A 166 12.28 -20.77 0.65
C ARG A 166 11.93 -19.47 1.34
N VAL A 167 12.92 -18.66 1.69
CA VAL A 167 12.70 -17.34 2.30
C VAL A 167 12.02 -16.39 1.32
N LEU A 168 12.39 -16.40 0.04
CA LEU A 168 11.65 -15.64 -0.97
C LEU A 168 10.19 -16.09 -1.08
N GLY A 169 9.94 -17.39 -0.95
CA GLY A 169 8.59 -17.95 -0.92
C GLY A 169 7.77 -17.53 0.30
N VAL A 170 8.39 -17.38 1.48
CA VAL A 170 7.72 -16.86 2.68
C VAL A 170 7.48 -15.35 2.55
N LEU A 171 8.47 -14.61 2.02
CA LEU A 171 8.43 -13.15 1.88
C LEU A 171 7.84 -12.68 0.55
N TRP A 172 7.12 -13.53 -0.18
CA TRP A 172 6.65 -13.23 -1.53
C TRP A 172 5.83 -11.93 -1.57
N PHE A 173 4.95 -11.74 -0.58
CA PHE A 173 4.05 -10.59 -0.55
C PHE A 173 4.77 -9.31 -0.11
N PRO A 174 5.54 -9.29 1.00
CA PRO A 174 6.40 -8.14 1.32
C PRO A 174 7.31 -7.72 0.16
N ILE A 175 7.91 -8.68 -0.55
CA ILE A 175 8.73 -8.41 -1.73
C ILE A 175 7.89 -7.78 -2.84
N LEU A 176 6.79 -8.44 -3.24
CA LEU A 176 5.90 -7.95 -4.29
C LEU A 176 5.37 -6.54 -3.98
N TYR A 177 4.94 -6.32 -2.74
CA TYR A 177 4.41 -5.05 -2.28
C TYR A 177 5.47 -3.94 -2.25
N SER A 178 6.74 -4.29 -2.00
CA SER A 178 7.84 -3.31 -1.99
C SER A 178 8.14 -2.71 -3.37
N ILE A 179 7.65 -3.31 -4.46
CA ILE A 179 7.80 -2.74 -5.80
C ILE A 179 7.12 -1.38 -5.93
N PHE A 180 6.05 -1.13 -5.15
CA PHE A 180 5.29 0.13 -5.16
C PHE A 180 6.06 1.31 -4.57
N LEU A 181 7.22 1.07 -3.94
CA LEU A 181 8.13 2.14 -3.53
C LEU A 181 8.95 2.71 -4.69
N ILE A 182 9.13 1.93 -5.75
CA ILE A 182 10.01 2.29 -6.85
C ILE A 182 9.19 3.16 -7.81
N PRO A 183 9.57 4.42 -8.05
CA PRO A 183 8.93 5.22 -9.07
C PRO A 183 9.18 4.57 -10.42
N ILE A 184 8.10 4.31 -11.16
CA ILE A 184 8.18 3.81 -12.53
C ILE A 184 8.55 5.01 -13.41
N PRO A 185 9.53 4.91 -14.32
CA PRO A 185 9.86 6.04 -15.18
C PRO A 185 8.66 6.47 -16.01
N ASP A 186 8.40 7.78 -16.09
CA ASP A 186 7.25 8.37 -16.78
C ASP A 186 7.13 7.85 -18.22
N THR A 187 8.26 7.71 -18.92
CA THR A 187 8.29 7.17 -20.29
C THR A 187 7.64 5.78 -20.39
N PHE A 188 7.89 4.90 -19.43
CA PHE A 188 7.28 3.56 -19.42
C PHE A 188 5.80 3.63 -19.08
N VAL A 189 5.42 4.47 -18.11
CA VAL A 189 4.02 4.69 -17.75
C VAL A 189 3.25 5.23 -18.95
N ASP A 190 3.81 6.21 -19.66
CA ASP A 190 3.19 6.82 -20.83
C ASP A 190 3.02 5.83 -21.97
N ILE A 191 4.05 5.04 -22.31
CA ILE A 191 3.96 4.00 -23.33
C ILE A 191 2.89 2.96 -22.96
N ALA A 192 2.89 2.49 -21.71
CA ALA A 192 1.94 1.48 -21.25
C ALA A 192 0.50 2.00 -21.18
N THR A 193 0.30 3.27 -20.88
CA THR A 193 -1.02 3.87 -20.64
C THR A 193 -1.58 4.59 -21.86
N GLN A 194 -0.78 4.91 -22.86
CA GLN A 194 -1.22 5.53 -24.12
C GLN A 194 -2.44 4.85 -24.76
N PRO A 195 -2.49 3.51 -24.94
CA PRO A 195 -3.68 2.88 -25.52
C PRO A 195 -4.94 3.08 -24.65
N VAL A 196 -4.78 3.07 -23.33
CA VAL A 196 -5.87 3.32 -22.38
C VAL A 196 -6.34 4.78 -22.47
N LYS A 197 -5.41 5.75 -22.53
CA LYS A 197 -5.73 7.18 -22.69
C LYS A 197 -6.52 7.43 -23.99
N LEU A 198 -6.11 6.80 -25.09
CA LEU A 198 -6.82 6.89 -26.38
C LEU A 198 -8.22 6.24 -26.33
N ALA A 199 -8.34 5.09 -25.67
CA ALA A 199 -9.63 4.41 -25.51
C ALA A 199 -10.60 5.24 -24.66
N ILE A 200 -10.11 5.84 -23.57
CA ILE A 200 -10.90 6.76 -22.73
C ILE A 200 -11.33 7.97 -23.55
N SER A 201 -10.42 8.59 -24.31
CA SER A 201 -10.73 9.74 -25.18
C SER A 201 -11.93 9.48 -26.09
N LYS A 202 -11.83 8.39 -26.88
CA LYS A 202 -12.87 7.99 -27.83
C LYS A 202 -14.19 7.65 -27.13
N SER A 203 -14.12 6.99 -25.98
CA SER A 203 -15.31 6.59 -25.22
C SER A 203 -16.03 7.81 -24.63
N VAL A 204 -15.29 8.75 -24.05
CA VAL A 204 -15.85 9.99 -23.48
C VAL A 204 -16.50 10.82 -24.57
N VAL A 205 -15.80 11.06 -25.69
CA VAL A 205 -16.35 11.82 -26.81
C VAL A 205 -17.57 11.13 -27.42
N GLY A 206 -17.52 9.81 -27.63
CA GLY A 206 -18.65 9.07 -28.19
C GLY A 206 -19.92 9.17 -27.33
N LEU A 207 -19.77 9.10 -26.01
CA LEU A 207 -20.89 9.23 -25.07
C LEU A 207 -21.41 10.68 -25.00
N LEU A 208 -20.52 11.67 -24.89
CA LEU A 208 -20.94 13.07 -24.80
C LEU A 208 -21.56 13.58 -26.11
N ALA A 209 -21.04 13.15 -27.26
CA ALA A 209 -21.61 13.45 -28.57
C ALA A 209 -23.02 12.83 -28.72
N ALA A 210 -23.23 11.61 -28.21
CA ALA A 210 -24.55 10.97 -28.23
C ALA A 210 -25.58 11.72 -27.37
N VAL A 211 -25.14 12.45 -26.34
CA VAL A 211 -26.00 13.31 -25.50
C VAL A 211 -26.17 14.72 -26.11
N GLY A 212 -25.48 15.03 -27.21
CA GLY A 212 -25.61 16.30 -27.94
C GLY A 212 -24.62 17.39 -27.54
N TYR A 213 -23.56 17.06 -26.80
CA TYR A 213 -22.50 18.03 -26.48
C TYR A 213 -21.59 18.29 -27.70
N PRO A 214 -21.11 19.53 -27.91
CA PRO A 214 -20.20 19.88 -29.00
C PRO A 214 -18.77 19.42 -28.66
N VAL A 215 -18.51 18.12 -28.80
CA VAL A 215 -17.22 17.49 -28.47
C VAL A 215 -16.51 16.90 -29.69
N ALA A 216 -15.19 17.01 -29.70
CA ALA A 216 -14.32 16.35 -30.67
C ALA A 216 -13.04 15.87 -29.97
N THR A 217 -12.27 14.98 -30.62
CA THR A 217 -10.95 14.59 -30.13
C THR A 217 -9.92 14.50 -31.25
N SER A 218 -8.69 14.89 -30.93
CA SER A 218 -7.49 14.59 -31.71
C SER A 218 -6.52 13.83 -30.82
N GLY A 219 -6.43 12.50 -31.00
CA GLY A 219 -5.60 11.64 -30.16
C GLY A 219 -6.03 11.66 -28.68
N VAL A 220 -5.21 12.27 -27.84
CA VAL A 220 -5.45 12.42 -26.38
C VAL A 220 -5.93 13.83 -25.99
N SER A 221 -6.10 14.74 -26.95
CA SER A 221 -6.77 16.03 -26.72
C SER A 221 -8.27 15.90 -26.97
N ILE A 222 -9.08 16.41 -26.05
CA ILE A 222 -10.53 16.54 -26.18
C ILE A 222 -10.86 18.02 -26.35
N TYR A 223 -11.61 18.37 -27.38
CA TYR A 223 -12.11 19.71 -27.62
C TYR A 223 -13.58 19.77 -27.25
N ILE A 224 -13.99 20.80 -26.49
CA ILE A 224 -15.38 21.04 -26.13
C ILE A 224 -15.71 22.54 -26.21
N GLY A 225 -16.57 22.92 -27.17
CA GLY A 225 -16.78 24.34 -27.49
C GLY A 225 -15.46 25.02 -27.88
N GLN A 226 -15.09 26.08 -27.16
CA GLN A 226 -13.81 26.79 -27.33
C GLN A 226 -12.64 26.24 -26.50
N PHE A 227 -12.86 25.21 -25.67
CA PHE A 227 -11.85 24.71 -24.73
C PHE A 227 -11.13 23.47 -25.26
N GLU A 228 -9.85 23.34 -24.91
CA GLU A 228 -9.05 22.14 -25.13
C GLU A 228 -8.69 21.50 -23.77
N LEU A 229 -8.96 20.21 -23.62
CA LEU A 229 -8.56 19.42 -22.47
C LEU A 229 -7.61 18.32 -22.90
N LEU A 230 -6.38 18.40 -22.42
CA LEU A 230 -5.42 17.32 -22.61
C LEU A 230 -5.67 16.21 -21.58
N ILE A 231 -5.98 15.01 -22.06
CA ILE A 231 -6.20 13.84 -21.19
C ILE A 231 -4.95 13.54 -20.37
N ALA A 232 -3.75 13.85 -20.86
CA ALA A 232 -2.51 13.66 -20.10
C ALA A 232 -2.54 14.39 -18.73
N ALA A 233 -3.08 15.61 -18.67
CA ALA A 233 -3.25 16.35 -17.42
C ALA A 233 -4.36 15.75 -16.55
N ALA A 234 -5.49 15.38 -17.14
CA ALA A 234 -6.59 14.71 -16.44
C ALA A 234 -6.19 13.31 -15.90
N CYS A 235 -5.24 12.66 -16.58
CA CYS A 235 -4.66 11.37 -16.24
C CYS A 235 -3.39 11.47 -15.42
N ALA A 236 -2.91 12.65 -15.00
CA ALA A 236 -1.76 12.75 -14.09
C ALA A 236 -2.02 11.97 -12.77
N GLY A 237 -3.30 11.76 -12.42
CA GLY A 237 -3.71 10.84 -11.34
C GLY A 237 -3.61 9.34 -11.66
N LEU A 238 -3.02 8.92 -12.78
CA LEU A 238 -2.65 7.51 -13.00
C LEU A 238 -1.66 7.02 -11.95
N ASN A 239 -0.84 7.93 -11.40
CA ASN A 239 -0.04 7.64 -10.22
C ASN A 239 -0.90 7.35 -8.99
N SER A 240 -2.04 8.03 -8.82
CA SER A 240 -3.03 7.69 -7.80
C SER A 240 -3.63 6.30 -8.01
N LEU A 241 -3.64 5.75 -9.24
CA LEU A 241 -4.03 4.36 -9.49
C LEU A 241 -2.96 3.38 -9.00
N ILE A 242 -1.68 3.72 -9.09
CA ILE A 242 -0.60 2.96 -8.46
C ILE A 242 -0.77 2.98 -6.95
N SER A 243 -1.07 4.14 -6.36
CA SER A 243 -1.40 4.27 -4.93
C SER A 243 -2.60 3.42 -4.52
N LEU A 244 -3.68 3.45 -5.31
CA LEU A 244 -4.89 2.64 -5.11
C LEU A 244 -4.57 1.14 -5.18
N THR A 245 -3.74 0.75 -6.14
CA THR A 245 -3.30 -0.64 -6.31
C THR A 245 -2.44 -1.09 -5.15
N ALA A 246 -1.51 -0.25 -4.67
CA ALA A 246 -0.71 -0.53 -3.49
C ALA A 246 -1.60 -0.74 -2.25
N ILE A 247 -2.46 0.23 -1.92
CA ILE A 247 -3.33 0.18 -0.74
C ILE A 247 -4.33 -0.97 -0.85
N GLY A 248 -4.92 -1.18 -2.03
CA GLY A 248 -5.84 -2.29 -2.28
C GLY A 248 -5.17 -3.66 -2.13
N SER A 249 -3.95 -3.82 -2.65
CA SER A 249 -3.17 -5.06 -2.49
C SER A 249 -2.86 -5.35 -1.02
N PHE A 250 -2.46 -4.30 -0.28
CA PHE A 250 -2.18 -4.39 1.15
C PHE A 250 -3.42 -4.81 1.96
N TYR A 251 -4.57 -4.18 1.69
CA TYR A 251 -5.83 -4.53 2.34
C TYR A 251 -6.21 -5.99 2.10
N VAL A 252 -6.17 -6.44 0.86
CA VAL A 252 -6.54 -7.81 0.48
C VAL A 252 -5.65 -8.83 1.16
N TYR A 253 -4.34 -8.56 1.24
CA TYR A 253 -3.42 -9.45 1.93
C TYR A 253 -3.73 -9.59 3.42
N LEU A 254 -4.00 -8.47 4.10
CA LEU A 254 -4.36 -8.48 5.52
C LEU A 254 -5.68 -9.20 5.78
N ARG A 255 -6.64 -9.08 4.86
CA ARG A 255 -8.00 -9.58 5.08
C ARG A 255 -8.14 -11.08 4.71
N HIS A 256 -7.41 -11.58 3.72
CA HIS A 256 -7.58 -12.95 3.20
C HIS A 256 -6.38 -13.88 3.40
N ASN A 257 -5.45 -13.53 4.31
CA ASN A 257 -4.37 -14.40 4.79
C ASN A 257 -3.64 -15.15 3.65
N ALA A 258 -2.99 -14.40 2.76
CA ALA A 258 -1.95 -14.90 1.87
C ALA A 258 -2.35 -15.94 0.79
N SER A 259 -3.65 -16.11 0.45
CA SER A 259 -4.00 -16.91 -0.72
C SER A 259 -3.60 -16.19 -2.01
N TRP A 260 -2.39 -16.50 -2.52
CA TRP A 260 -1.78 -15.88 -3.71
C TRP A 260 -2.75 -15.76 -4.90
N ARG A 261 -3.58 -16.79 -5.14
CA ARG A 261 -4.58 -16.80 -6.22
C ARG A 261 -5.66 -15.72 -6.06
N TYR A 262 -6.17 -15.54 -4.85
CA TYR A 262 -7.19 -14.54 -4.56
C TYR A 262 -6.60 -13.13 -4.56
N THR A 263 -5.40 -12.97 -4.00
CA THR A 263 -4.66 -11.70 -4.06
C THR A 263 -4.40 -11.30 -5.52
N LEU A 264 -3.91 -12.21 -6.36
CA LEU A 264 -3.71 -11.92 -7.79
C LEU A 264 -5.01 -11.55 -8.51
N LEU A 265 -6.10 -12.27 -8.25
CA LEU A 265 -7.40 -11.98 -8.86
C LEU A 265 -7.88 -10.58 -8.49
N LEU A 266 -7.79 -10.21 -7.22
CA LEU A 266 -8.19 -8.87 -6.78
C LEU A 266 -7.27 -7.79 -7.29
N VAL A 267 -5.94 -8.01 -7.32
CA VAL A 267 -5.00 -7.07 -7.95
C VAL A 267 -5.33 -6.87 -9.43
N ALA A 268 -5.65 -7.95 -10.14
CA ALA A 268 -6.08 -7.87 -11.54
C ALA A 268 -7.40 -7.09 -11.69
N LEU A 269 -8.30 -7.14 -10.70
CA LEU A 269 -9.56 -6.41 -10.71
C LEU A 269 -9.43 -4.94 -10.30
N ILE A 270 -8.39 -4.58 -9.54
CA ILE A 270 -8.10 -3.17 -9.22
C ILE A 270 -7.82 -2.38 -10.50
N PHE A 271 -7.11 -2.96 -11.46
CA PHE A 271 -6.76 -2.26 -12.71
C PHE A 271 -8.00 -1.80 -13.53
N PRO A 272 -9.01 -2.64 -13.83
CA PRO A 272 -10.26 -2.20 -14.45
C PRO A 272 -11.01 -1.14 -13.66
N ILE A 273 -11.10 -1.29 -12.32
CA ILE A 273 -11.77 -0.32 -11.44
C ILE A 273 -11.08 1.04 -11.57
N ALA A 274 -9.74 1.04 -11.53
CA ALA A 274 -8.90 2.22 -11.68
C ALA A 274 -9.09 2.90 -13.04
N VAL A 275 -9.13 2.14 -14.14
CA VAL A 275 -9.38 2.66 -15.49
C VAL A 275 -10.79 3.27 -15.59
N PHE A 276 -11.80 2.62 -15.02
CA PHE A 276 -13.17 3.11 -15.03
C PHE A 276 -13.34 4.39 -14.20
N ALA A 277 -12.71 4.46 -13.03
CA ALA A 277 -12.69 5.69 -12.24
C ALA A 277 -12.00 6.84 -12.98
N ASN A 278 -10.92 6.56 -13.69
CA ASN A 278 -10.25 7.57 -14.51
C ASN A 278 -11.14 8.03 -15.69
N PHE A 279 -11.88 7.11 -16.33
CA PHE A 279 -12.87 7.46 -17.36
C PHE A 279 -13.95 8.42 -16.82
N LEU A 280 -14.53 8.13 -15.65
CA LEU A 280 -15.51 9.01 -15.01
C LEU A 280 -14.91 10.37 -14.65
N ARG A 281 -13.67 10.41 -14.16
CA ARG A 281 -12.95 11.66 -13.86
C ARG A 281 -12.82 12.54 -15.10
N VAL A 282 -12.36 11.98 -16.22
CA VAL A 282 -12.22 12.72 -17.48
C VAL A 282 -13.57 13.27 -17.95
N MET A 283 -14.63 12.47 -17.85
CA MET A 283 -15.98 12.91 -18.22
C MET A 283 -16.48 14.05 -17.33
N ILE A 284 -16.27 13.98 -16.01
CA ILE A 284 -16.61 15.06 -15.07
C ILE A 284 -15.83 16.33 -15.40
N LEU A 285 -14.52 16.23 -15.67
CA LEU A 285 -13.70 17.40 -16.02
C LEU A 285 -14.14 18.04 -17.33
N VAL A 286 -14.47 17.26 -18.36
CA VAL A 286 -14.98 17.79 -19.64
C VAL A 286 -16.30 18.54 -19.44
N LEU A 287 -17.24 17.95 -18.71
CA LEU A 287 -18.53 18.59 -18.41
C LEU A 287 -18.35 19.85 -17.55
N LEU A 288 -17.45 19.80 -16.58
CA LEU A 288 -17.16 20.93 -15.71
C LEU A 288 -16.53 22.09 -16.49
N THR A 289 -15.59 21.80 -17.39
CA THR A 289 -14.99 22.83 -18.25
C THR A 289 -16.04 23.49 -19.15
N TYR A 290 -17.00 22.72 -19.67
CA TYR A 290 -18.07 23.28 -20.49
C TYR A 290 -19.02 24.19 -19.72
N HIS A 291 -19.42 23.80 -18.50
CA HIS A 291 -20.44 24.54 -17.72
C HIS A 291 -19.87 25.61 -16.79
N ALA A 292 -18.69 25.40 -16.23
CA ALA A 292 -18.06 26.28 -15.24
C ALA A 292 -16.81 27.00 -15.76
N GLY A 293 -16.36 26.67 -16.98
CA GLY A 293 -15.15 27.22 -17.58
C GLY A 293 -13.87 26.55 -17.11
N GLU A 294 -12.80 26.74 -17.89
CA GLU A 294 -11.51 26.08 -17.70
C GLU A 294 -10.82 26.45 -16.37
N ALA A 295 -10.88 27.73 -15.97
CA ALA A 295 -10.26 28.20 -14.73
C ALA A 295 -10.81 27.50 -13.48
N VAL A 296 -12.11 27.18 -13.49
CA VAL A 296 -12.77 26.48 -12.39
C VAL A 296 -12.47 24.97 -12.46
N ALA A 297 -12.42 24.41 -13.67
CA ALA A 297 -12.13 22.99 -13.88
C ALA A 297 -10.68 22.58 -13.58
N GLN A 298 -9.72 23.50 -13.72
CA GLN A 298 -8.29 23.28 -13.40
C GLN A 298 -7.91 23.71 -11.97
N GLY A 299 -8.78 24.47 -11.29
CA GLY A 299 -8.57 24.89 -9.91
C GLY A 299 -8.96 23.83 -8.89
N PHE A 300 -9.54 24.26 -7.77
CA PHE A 300 -9.95 23.38 -6.65
C PHE A 300 -10.79 22.16 -7.07
N LEU A 301 -11.68 22.30 -8.06
CA LEU A 301 -12.52 21.20 -8.50
C LEU A 301 -11.74 20.08 -9.19
N HIS A 302 -10.56 20.38 -9.77
CA HIS A 302 -9.67 19.35 -10.30
C HIS A 302 -9.19 18.40 -9.20
N GLU A 303 -8.68 18.97 -8.10
CA GLU A 303 -8.18 18.23 -6.95
C GLU A 303 -9.32 17.50 -6.23
N ALA A 304 -10.46 18.18 -6.04
CA ALA A 304 -11.63 17.60 -5.39
C ALA A 304 -12.19 16.41 -6.20
N ALA A 305 -12.25 16.52 -7.53
CA ALA A 305 -12.65 15.41 -8.39
C ALA A 305 -11.66 14.24 -8.30
N GLY A 306 -10.35 14.52 -8.22
CA GLY A 306 -9.33 13.50 -8.00
C GLY A 306 -9.53 12.74 -6.68
N LEU A 307 -9.68 13.47 -5.57
CA LEU A 307 -9.90 12.88 -4.25
C LEU A 307 -11.21 12.10 -4.17
N PHE A 308 -12.30 12.65 -4.72
CA PHE A 308 -13.60 11.99 -4.76
C PHE A 308 -13.51 10.65 -5.51
N MET A 309 -12.90 10.64 -6.69
CA MET A 309 -12.75 9.42 -7.48
C MET A 309 -11.81 8.40 -6.81
N PHE A 310 -10.78 8.86 -6.10
CA PHE A 310 -9.93 7.99 -5.29
C PHE A 310 -10.73 7.29 -4.18
N VAL A 311 -11.48 8.05 -3.39
CA VAL A 311 -12.33 7.50 -2.31
C VAL A 311 -13.39 6.56 -2.88
N ALA A 312 -14.07 6.95 -3.96
CA ALA A 312 -15.05 6.11 -4.65
C ALA A 312 -14.44 4.79 -5.14
N SER A 313 -13.22 4.83 -5.67
CA SER A 313 -12.49 3.63 -6.11
C SER A 313 -12.15 2.69 -4.95
N VAL A 314 -11.66 3.23 -3.83
CA VAL A 314 -11.37 2.45 -2.62
C VAL A 314 -12.65 1.79 -2.10
N LEU A 315 -13.76 2.54 -2.02
CA LEU A 315 -15.05 1.99 -1.61
C LEU A 315 -15.56 0.91 -2.57
N THR A 316 -15.35 1.09 -3.87
CA THR A 316 -15.69 0.09 -4.89
C THR A 316 -14.87 -1.19 -4.70
N ILE A 317 -13.57 -1.09 -4.44
CA ILE A 317 -12.72 -2.24 -4.13
C ILE A 317 -13.25 -2.98 -2.91
N PHE A 318 -13.63 -2.27 -1.83
CA PHE A 318 -14.23 -2.90 -0.65
C PHE A 318 -15.57 -3.56 -0.94
N ALA A 319 -16.43 -2.93 -1.75
CA ALA A 319 -17.72 -3.50 -2.14
C ALA A 319 -17.54 -4.77 -2.97
N VAL A 320 -16.63 -4.74 -3.93
CA VAL A 320 -16.25 -5.88 -4.77
C VAL A 320 -15.67 -7.01 -3.91
N ASP A 321 -14.76 -6.71 -3.00
CA ASP A 321 -14.21 -7.73 -2.10
C ASP A 321 -15.28 -8.38 -1.21
N LYS A 322 -16.21 -7.59 -0.66
CA LYS A 322 -17.37 -8.12 0.08
C LYS A 322 -18.24 -9.03 -0.79
N LEU A 323 -18.51 -8.63 -2.02
CA LEU A 323 -19.30 -9.42 -2.97
C LEU A 323 -18.59 -10.73 -3.32
N PHE A 324 -17.31 -10.70 -3.68
CA PHE A 324 -16.51 -11.89 -3.99
C PHE A 324 -16.41 -12.82 -2.79
N THR A 325 -16.26 -12.29 -1.58
CA THR A 325 -16.25 -13.08 -0.35
C THR A 325 -17.62 -13.71 -0.06
N ALA A 326 -18.72 -13.00 -0.34
CA ALA A 326 -20.08 -13.54 -0.17
C ALA A 326 -20.37 -14.65 -1.19
N VAL A 327 -20.01 -14.43 -2.46
CA VAL A 327 -20.18 -15.39 -3.55
C VAL A 327 -19.25 -16.60 -3.36
N GLY A 328 -17.99 -16.39 -2.97
CA GLY A 328 -17.04 -17.45 -2.67
C GLY A 328 -17.43 -18.33 -1.49
N ARG A 329 -18.04 -17.74 -0.45
CA ARG A 329 -18.66 -18.51 0.66
C ARG A 329 -19.87 -19.30 0.18
N ARG A 330 -20.72 -18.72 -0.67
CA ARG A 330 -21.90 -19.39 -1.22
C ARG A 330 -21.57 -20.54 -2.18
N MET A 331 -20.46 -20.44 -2.92
CA MET A 331 -19.97 -21.49 -3.83
C MET A 331 -19.01 -22.49 -3.16
N GLY A 332 -18.76 -22.36 -1.85
CA GLY A 332 -17.94 -23.31 -1.08
C GLY A 332 -16.44 -23.26 -1.36
N TRP A 333 -15.96 -22.23 -2.06
CA TRP A 333 -14.54 -22.09 -2.45
C TRP A 333 -13.68 -21.42 -1.38
N MET A 334 -14.31 -20.86 -0.35
CA MET A 334 -13.65 -20.23 0.79
C MET A 334 -14.13 -20.90 2.08
N LYS A 335 -13.20 -21.48 2.84
CA LYS A 335 -13.49 -21.95 4.21
C LYS A 335 -13.73 -20.74 5.11
N ALA A 336 -14.75 -20.86 5.97
CA ALA A 336 -15.17 -19.84 6.93
C ALA A 336 -14.05 -19.44 7.89
#